data_AF-A0A497CWZ8-F1
#
_entry.id   AF-A0A497CWZ8-F1
#
_cell.length_a   1.000
_cell.length_b   1.000
_cell.length_c   1.000
_cell.angle_alpha   90.00
_cell.angle_beta   90.00
_cell.angle_gamma   90.00
#
_symmetry.space_group_name_H-M   'P 1'
#
loop_
_entity.id
_entity.type
_entity.pdbx_description
1 polymer ?
#
loop_
_entity_poly.entity_id
_entity_poly.type
_entity_poly.pdbx_seq_one_letter_code
_entity_poly.pdbx_strand_id
1 'polypeptide(L)'
;NTGVEDIILDPGFGFGKTLKCNYTILKNLEELRIDNLPLLGGISRKSMINKVIHTKPSEALNGTTVLNTIALLNGANILRVHDVKEAREVIKIVLFARELGECE
;
A
#
# COMPACT_ATOMS: atom_id res chain seq x y z
N ASN A 1 -20.29 -12.82 -18.31
CA ASN A 1 -19.65 -13.56 -17.20
C ASN A 1 -18.64 -14.51 -17.81
N THR A 2 -17.34 -14.31 -17.58
CA THR A 2 -16.25 -15.06 -18.25
C THR A 2 -15.81 -16.32 -17.50
N GLY A 3 -16.42 -16.63 -16.34
CA GLY A 3 -16.05 -17.78 -15.51
C GLY A 3 -14.80 -17.56 -14.65
N VAL A 4 -14.41 -16.31 -14.40
CA VAL A 4 -13.25 -15.97 -13.56
C VAL A 4 -13.69 -15.89 -12.10
N GLU A 5 -13.00 -16.63 -11.23
CA GLU A 5 -13.35 -16.76 -9.80
C GLU A 5 -12.30 -16.10 -8.88
N ASP A 6 -11.01 -16.13 -9.25
CA ASP A 6 -9.93 -15.54 -8.46
C ASP A 6 -9.61 -14.10 -8.90
N ILE A 7 -10.13 -13.12 -8.16
CA ILE A 7 -9.99 -11.70 -8.49
C ILE A 7 -9.26 -10.96 -7.36
N ILE A 8 -8.27 -10.14 -7.74
CA ILE A 8 -7.57 -9.21 -6.84
C ILE A 8 -7.79 -7.79 -7.38
N LEU A 9 -8.10 -6.85 -6.50
CA LEU A 9 -8.27 -5.44 -6.84
C LEU A 9 -6.93 -4.71 -6.73
N ASP A 10 -6.47 -4.06 -7.80
CA ASP A 10 -5.32 -3.14 -7.78
C ASP A 10 -5.76 -1.76 -8.28
N PRO A 11 -5.67 -0.70 -7.46
CA PRO A 11 -6.01 0.67 -7.89
C PRO A 11 -5.02 1.26 -8.90
N GLY A 12 -3.88 0.60 -9.14
CA GLY A 12 -2.91 0.95 -10.15
C GLY A 12 -2.22 2.28 -9.87
N PHE A 13 -1.59 2.41 -8.71
CA PHE A 13 -0.80 3.61 -8.37
C PHE A 13 0.21 3.95 -9.48
N GLY A 14 0.40 5.21 -9.82
CA GLY A 14 1.37 5.66 -10.83
C GLY A 14 0.98 5.42 -12.30
N PHE A 15 -0.08 4.65 -12.60
CA PHE A 15 -0.55 4.45 -13.97
C PHE A 15 -1.52 5.57 -14.38
N GLY A 16 -1.02 6.56 -15.13
CA GLY A 16 -1.81 7.68 -15.65
C GLY A 16 -2.34 8.65 -14.59
N LYS A 17 -1.88 8.54 -13.34
CA LYS A 17 -2.40 9.29 -12.19
C LYS A 17 -1.45 10.41 -11.78
N THR A 18 -2.01 11.59 -11.51
CA THR A 18 -1.27 12.71 -10.92
C THR A 18 -0.81 12.37 -9.50
N LEU A 19 0.14 13.14 -8.96
CA LEU A 19 0.58 12.97 -7.58
C LEU A 19 -0.61 13.03 -6.60
N LYS A 20 -1.44 14.07 -6.74
CA LYS A 20 -2.64 14.26 -5.91
C LYS A 20 -3.59 13.07 -6.02
N CYS A 21 -3.89 12.59 -7.22
CA CYS A 21 -4.76 11.42 -7.41
C CYS A 21 -4.22 10.16 -6.72
N ASN A 22 -2.91 9.89 -6.81
CA ASN A 22 -2.32 8.74 -6.12
C ASN A 22 -2.48 8.82 -4.60
N TYR A 23 -2.25 9.99 -4.01
CA TYR A 23 -2.42 10.18 -2.57
C TYR A 23 -3.89 10.19 -2.13
N THR A 24 -4.81 10.70 -2.96
CA THR A 24 -6.25 10.59 -2.70
C THR A 24 -6.69 9.14 -2.65
N ILE A 25 -6.27 8.31 -3.62
CA ILE A 25 -6.56 6.87 -3.62
C ILE A 25 -5.96 6.19 -2.39
N LEU A 26 -4.71 6.50 -2.04
CA LEU A 26 -4.07 5.89 -0.87
C LEU A 26 -4.78 6.26 0.43
N LYS A 27 -5.22 7.52 0.57
CA LYS A 27 -5.99 8.01 1.72
C LYS A 27 -7.32 7.29 1.86
N ASN A 28 -8.00 7.05 0.75
CA ASN A 28 -9.35 6.48 0.69
C ASN A 28 -9.34 5.02 0.21
N LEU A 29 -8.27 4.28 0.48
CA LEU A 29 -8.06 2.96 -0.13
C LEU A 29 -9.17 1.96 0.23
N GLU A 30 -9.70 2.07 1.45
CA GLU A 30 -10.81 1.26 1.94
C GLU A 30 -12.11 1.47 1.17
N GLU A 31 -12.35 2.66 0.60
CA GLU A 31 -13.54 2.95 -0.22
C GLU A 31 -13.56 2.14 -1.54
N LEU A 32 -12.42 1.58 -1.95
CA LEU A 32 -12.31 0.72 -3.13
C LEU A 32 -12.58 -0.75 -2.83
N ARG A 33 -12.87 -1.09 -1.56
CA ARG A 33 -13.13 -2.46 -1.15
C ARG A 33 -14.42 -2.97 -1.77
N ILE A 34 -14.34 -4.18 -2.31
CA ILE A 34 -15.50 -5.00 -2.66
C ILE A 34 -15.45 -6.21 -1.73
N ASP A 35 -16.58 -6.57 -1.13
CA ASP A 35 -16.65 -7.68 -0.19
C ASP A 35 -16.09 -8.97 -0.80
N ASN A 36 -15.32 -9.69 0.02
CA ASN A 36 -14.63 -10.94 -0.33
C ASN A 36 -13.52 -10.83 -1.38
N LEU A 37 -13.15 -9.64 -1.86
CA LEU A 37 -12.01 -9.45 -2.76
C LEU A 37 -10.81 -8.81 -2.05
N PRO A 38 -9.60 -9.39 -2.17
CA PRO A 38 -8.40 -8.77 -1.62
C PRO A 38 -7.97 -7.54 -2.42
N LEU A 39 -7.46 -6.55 -1.71
CA LEU A 39 -6.91 -5.32 -2.29
C LEU A 39 -5.37 -5.34 -2.26
N LEU A 40 -4.75 -5.03 -3.40
CA LEU A 40 -3.30 -4.98 -3.60
C LEU A 40 -2.79 -3.54 -3.60
N GLY A 41 -1.79 -3.26 -2.76
CA GLY A 41 -1.04 -2.01 -2.73
C GLY A 41 0.31 -2.13 -3.45
N GLY A 42 0.39 -1.63 -4.67
CA GLY A 42 1.64 -1.61 -5.46
C GLY A 42 2.31 -0.23 -5.48
N ILE A 43 3.05 0.14 -4.43
CA ILE A 43 3.58 1.52 -4.25
C ILE A 43 5.12 1.60 -4.32
N SER A 44 5.82 0.50 -4.01
CA SER A 44 7.28 0.47 -3.84
C SER A 44 8.07 1.15 -4.97
N ARG A 45 8.97 2.07 -4.58
CA ARG A 45 9.85 2.86 -5.46
C ARG A 45 9.16 3.70 -6.55
N LYS A 46 7.84 3.88 -6.48
CA LYS A 46 7.11 4.73 -7.46
C LYS A 46 7.42 6.21 -7.25
N SER A 47 7.34 6.97 -8.34
CA SER A 47 7.62 8.42 -8.35
C SER A 47 6.79 9.23 -7.36
N MET A 48 5.63 8.71 -6.92
CA MET A 48 4.81 9.39 -5.92
C MET A 48 5.54 9.61 -4.61
N ILE A 49 6.46 8.71 -4.22
CA ILE A 49 7.31 8.87 -3.04
C ILE A 49 8.27 10.03 -3.27
N ASN A 50 9.08 9.90 -4.33
CA ASN A 50 10.19 10.80 -4.61
C ASN A 50 9.77 12.24 -4.89
N LYS A 51 8.58 12.41 -5.50
CA LYS A 51 8.01 13.74 -5.75
C LYS A 51 7.57 14.45 -4.47
N VAL A 52 7.27 13.72 -3.39
CA VAL A 52 6.88 14.30 -2.10
C VAL A 52 8.10 14.61 -1.23
N ILE A 53 9.05 13.68 -1.14
CA ILE A 53 10.22 13.83 -0.25
C ILE A 53 11.49 14.29 -0.97
N HIS A 54 11.39 14.66 -2.25
CA HIS A 54 12.48 15.18 -3.08
C HIS A 54 13.74 14.30 -3.10
N THR A 55 13.58 13.00 -3.36
CA THR A 55 14.67 12.00 -3.38
C THR A 55 14.76 11.23 -4.71
N LYS A 56 15.75 10.33 -4.85
CA LYS A 56 15.89 9.43 -5.99
C LYS A 56 15.15 8.10 -5.76
N PRO A 57 14.72 7.38 -6.81
CA PRO A 57 14.10 6.06 -6.66
C PRO A 57 14.93 5.03 -5.88
N SER A 58 16.26 5.10 -5.95
CA SER A 58 17.18 4.25 -5.20
C SER A 58 17.17 4.53 -3.69
N GLU A 59 16.75 5.71 -3.28
CA GLU A 59 16.73 6.20 -1.89
C GLU A 59 15.29 6.18 -1.31
N ALA A 60 14.33 5.67 -2.09
CA ALA A 60 12.91 5.67 -1.76
C ALA A 60 12.50 4.63 -0.70
N LEU A 61 13.45 3.94 -0.05
CA LEU A 61 13.16 2.84 0.87
C LEU A 61 12.32 3.30 2.07
N ASN A 62 12.75 4.36 2.75
CA ASN A 62 11.99 4.93 3.88
C ASN A 62 10.59 5.39 3.45
N GLY A 63 10.47 6.10 2.33
CA GLY A 63 9.16 6.50 1.82
C GLY A 63 8.30 5.30 1.41
N THR A 64 8.91 4.22 0.90
CA THR A 64 8.21 2.97 0.56
C THR A 64 7.65 2.31 1.82
N THR A 65 8.43 2.20 2.90
CA THR A 65 7.95 1.59 4.14
C THR A 65 6.80 2.40 4.74
N VAL A 66 6.91 3.74 4.75
CA VAL A 66 5.83 4.63 5.21
C VAL A 66 4.54 4.43 4.40
N LEU A 67 4.61 4.46 3.06
CA LEU A 67 3.41 4.31 2.25
C LEU A 67 2.82 2.89 2.29
N ASN A 68 3.65 1.85 2.47
CA ASN A 68 3.18 0.49 2.72
C ASN A 68 2.41 0.40 4.05
N THR A 69 2.91 1.04 5.11
CA THR A 69 2.20 1.12 6.40
C THR A 69 0.83 1.77 6.22
N ILE A 70 0.76 2.92 5.54
CA ILE A 70 -0.51 3.61 5.26
C ILE A 70 -1.46 2.71 4.45
N ALA A 71 -0.96 2.03 3.42
CA ALA A 71 -1.78 1.13 2.61
C ALA A 71 -2.37 -0.01 3.45
N LEU A 72 -1.58 -0.64 4.32
CA LEU A 72 -2.07 -1.70 5.22
C LEU A 72 -3.11 -1.15 6.19
N LEU A 73 -2.84 0.01 6.81
CA LEU A 73 -3.77 0.66 7.74
C LEU A 73 -5.11 0.99 7.06
N ASN A 74 -5.08 1.38 5.79
CA ASN A 74 -6.25 1.71 4.98
C ASN A 74 -6.83 0.50 4.22
N GLY A 75 -6.53 -0.73 4.64
CA GLY A 75 -7.25 -1.92 4.19
C GLY A 75 -6.61 -2.73 3.06
N ALA A 76 -5.39 -2.43 2.62
CA ALA A 76 -4.68 -3.32 1.70
C ALA A 76 -4.41 -4.69 2.34
N ASN A 77 -4.66 -5.76 1.59
CA ASN A 77 -4.39 -7.15 2.00
C ASN A 77 -3.04 -7.64 1.50
N ILE A 78 -2.59 -7.13 0.34
CA ILE A 78 -1.39 -7.57 -0.35
C ILE A 78 -0.50 -6.36 -0.64
N LEU A 79 0.81 -6.49 -0.40
CA LEU A 79 1.79 -5.48 -0.80
C LEU A 79 2.67 -6.03 -1.93
N ARG A 80 2.77 -5.28 -3.03
CA ARG A 80 3.72 -5.57 -4.13
C ARG A 80 4.96 -4.69 -3.97
N VAL A 81 6.09 -5.30 -3.65
CA VAL A 81 7.32 -4.60 -3.22
C VAL A 81 8.58 -5.13 -3.93
N HIS A 82 9.62 -4.30 -3.98
CA HIS A 82 10.97 -4.70 -4.39
C HIS A 82 11.80 -5.19 -3.18
N ASP A 83 11.62 -4.54 -2.03
CA ASP A 83 12.40 -4.73 -0.80
C ASP A 83 11.59 -5.58 0.20
N VAL A 84 11.71 -6.91 0.09
CA VAL A 84 10.83 -7.88 0.78
C VAL A 84 11.05 -7.90 2.30
N LYS A 85 12.31 -7.77 2.74
CA LYS A 85 12.66 -7.83 4.16
C LYS A 85 11.98 -6.71 4.93
N GLU A 86 12.10 -5.49 4.46
CA GLU A 86 11.55 -4.29 5.07
C GLU A 86 10.01 -4.29 5.00
N ALA A 87 9.43 -4.81 3.91
CA ALA A 87 7.98 -4.99 3.83
C ALA A 87 7.45 -6.01 4.86
N ARG A 88 8.18 -7.10 5.11
CA ARG A 88 7.84 -8.08 6.16
C ARG A 88 7.89 -7.45 7.56
N GLU A 89 8.89 -6.61 7.81
CA GLU A 89 9.01 -5.86 9.07
C GLU A 89 7.81 -4.91 9.27
N VAL A 90 7.42 -4.16 8.22
CA VAL A 90 6.22 -3.32 8.23
C VAL A 90 4.97 -4.14 8.54
N ILE A 91 4.75 -5.28 7.87
CA ILE A 91 3.59 -6.14 8.13
C ILE A 91 3.59 -6.61 9.58
N LYS A 92 4.72 -7.10 10.09
CA LYS A 92 4.83 -7.60 11.47
C LYS A 92 4.48 -6.51 12.49
N ILE A 93 5.00 -5.29 12.29
CA ILE A 93 4.75 -4.16 13.18
C ILE A 93 3.27 -3.73 13.11
N VAL A 94 2.68 -3.63 11.91
CA VAL A 94 1.27 -3.24 11.74
C VAL A 94 0.33 -4.26 12.36
N LEU A 95 0.59 -5.55 12.19
CA LEU A 95 -0.21 -6.61 12.81
C LEU A 95 -0.11 -6.56 14.33
N PHE A 96 1.13 -6.48 14.86
CA PHE A 96 1.34 -6.35 16.29
C PHE A 96 0.58 -5.15 16.86
N ALA A 97 0.69 -3.98 16.22
CA ALA A 97 -0.01 -2.76 16.66
C ALA A 97 -1.54 -2.87 16.62
N ARG A 98 -2.11 -3.69 15.73
CA ARG A 98 -3.57 -3.91 15.60
C ARG A 98 -4.12 -4.90 16.62
N GLU A 99 -3.29 -5.85 17.06
CA GLU A 99 -3.68 -6.92 17.97
C GLU A 99 -3.53 -6.53 19.45
N LEU A 100 -2.88 -5.39 19.73
CA LEU A 100 -2.77 -4.88 21.10
C LEU A 100 -4.13 -4.45 21.66
N GLY A 101 -4.40 -4.91 22.88
CA GLY A 101 -5.46 -4.35 23.72
C GLY A 101 -5.01 -3.08 24.44
N GLU A 102 -5.74 -2.68 25.48
CA GLU A 102 -5.35 -1.55 26.32
C GLU A 102 -4.09 -1.87 27.12
N CYS A 103 -3.21 -0.89 27.29
CA CYS A 103 -2.08 -1.00 28.20
C CYS A 103 -2.60 -0.87 29.65
N GLU A 104 -2.16 -1.78 30.52
CA GLU A 104 -2.34 -1.69 31.98
C GLU A 104 -1.59 -0.50 32.60
#